data_AF-A0A4Q3HKB8-F1
#
_entry.id   AF-A0A4Q3HKB8-F1
#
_cell.length_a   1.000
_cell.length_b   1.000
_cell.length_c   1.000
_cell.angle_alpha   90.00
_cell.angle_beta   90.00
_cell.angle_gamma   90.00
#
_symmetry.space_group_name_H-M   'P 1'
#
loop_
_entity.id
_entity.type
_entity.pdbx_description
1 polymer ?
#
loop_
_entity_poly.entity_id
_entity_poly.type
_entity_poly.pdbx_seq_one_letter_code
_entity_poly.pdbx_strand_id
1 'polypeptide(L)'
;HAVWCARELVGNEPFALLLPDMVSYGARGCMAGLVDLYEEVGGNVFGVEQCAPEETSSYGVVAIGESKQHGFEVTGMVEKPAPADAPSNYYLNGRYILQPQIFELLESQERGAGNEIQLTDSMQKLLQKQPFHAQPYTGRTFDCGSKRGFIEANVAFAMLRSDMGEEIYHSVKELLANHESKVKAA
;
A
#
# COMPACT_ATOMS: atom_id res chain seq x y z
N HIS A 1 -10.23 11.95 -7.38
CA HIS A 1 -10.90 13.19 -6.89
C HIS A 1 -10.23 13.77 -5.63
N ALA A 2 -10.15 13.04 -4.51
CA ALA A 2 -9.60 13.60 -3.25
C ALA A 2 -8.19 14.21 -3.40
N VAL A 3 -7.28 13.50 -4.07
CA VAL A 3 -5.91 13.99 -4.35
C VAL A 3 -5.93 15.29 -5.16
N TRP A 4 -6.79 15.38 -6.18
CA TRP A 4 -6.91 16.57 -7.04
C TRP A 4 -7.38 17.82 -6.29
N CYS A 5 -8.15 17.68 -5.21
CA CYS A 5 -8.57 18.80 -4.37
C CYS A 5 -7.40 19.48 -3.65
N ALA A 6 -6.28 18.78 -3.45
CA ALA A 6 -5.09 19.32 -2.79
C ALA A 6 -4.15 20.08 -3.75
N ARG A 7 -4.40 20.08 -5.06
CA ARG A 7 -3.47 20.59 -6.09
C ARG A 7 -3.03 22.04 -5.87
N GLU A 8 -3.94 22.92 -5.42
CA GLU A 8 -3.64 24.35 -5.21
C GLU A 8 -2.73 24.56 -3.99
N LEU A 9 -2.78 23.64 -3.01
CA LEU A 9 -1.94 23.67 -1.82
C LEU A 9 -0.55 23.09 -2.10
N VAL A 10 -0.49 22.04 -2.92
CA VAL A 10 0.78 21.40 -3.33
C VAL A 10 1.51 22.25 -4.37
N GLY A 11 0.79 22.88 -5.29
CA GLY A 11 1.38 23.61 -6.39
C GLY A 11 2.13 22.69 -7.37
N ASN A 12 3.28 23.17 -7.87
CA ASN A 12 4.11 22.44 -8.83
C ASN A 12 5.32 21.78 -8.16
N GLU A 13 5.09 21.11 -7.04
CA GLU A 13 6.13 20.42 -6.26
C GLU A 13 5.80 18.92 -6.13
N PRO A 14 6.82 18.05 -6.01
CA PRO A 14 6.60 16.66 -5.65
C PRO A 14 5.99 16.58 -4.25
N PHE A 15 5.08 15.62 -4.04
CA PHE A 15 4.36 15.50 -2.77
C PHE A 15 4.24 14.06 -2.30
N ALA A 16 4.21 13.89 -0.97
CA ALA A 16 3.89 12.62 -0.36
C ALA A 16 2.37 12.43 -0.25
N LEU A 17 1.90 11.24 -0.59
CA LEU A 17 0.51 10.82 -0.38
C LEU A 17 0.50 9.59 0.54
N LEU A 18 -0.30 9.66 1.61
CA LEU A 18 -0.43 8.60 2.58
C LEU A 18 -1.91 8.25 2.72
N LEU A 19 -2.26 6.99 2.44
CA LEU A 19 -3.59 6.47 2.74
C LEU A 19 -3.68 6.19 4.25
N PRO A 20 -4.56 6.89 4.99
CA PRO A 20 -4.56 6.86 6.46
C PRO A 20 -5.10 5.54 7.04
N ASP A 21 -5.85 4.78 6.25
CA ASP A 21 -6.35 3.45 6.54
C ASP A 21 -5.29 2.35 6.37
N MET A 22 -4.23 2.60 5.60
CA MET A 22 -3.08 1.70 5.49
C MET A 22 -2.08 2.02 6.60
N VAL A 23 -2.08 1.24 7.68
CA VAL A 23 -1.24 1.48 8.86
C VAL A 23 0.01 0.60 8.80
N SER A 24 1.17 1.22 8.53
CA SER A 24 2.46 0.54 8.44
C SER A 24 3.19 0.50 9.78
N TYR A 25 3.78 -0.65 10.11
CA TYR A 25 4.60 -0.88 11.30
C TYR A 25 5.89 -1.60 10.93
N GLY A 26 7.03 -1.11 11.42
CA GLY A 26 8.33 -1.72 11.21
C GLY A 26 9.45 -0.91 11.86
N ALA A 27 10.65 -1.50 11.92
CA ALA A 27 11.82 -0.85 12.54
C ALA A 27 12.20 0.47 11.85
N ARG A 28 12.08 0.52 10.53
CA ARG A 28 12.19 1.75 9.72
C ARG A 28 10.79 2.12 9.21
N GLY A 29 10.45 3.41 9.24
CA GLY A 29 9.17 3.89 8.70
C GLY A 29 9.10 3.73 7.19
N CYS A 30 7.93 3.34 6.65
CA CYS A 30 7.75 3.10 5.21
C CYS A 30 8.12 4.33 4.36
N MET A 31 7.70 5.53 4.76
CA MET A 31 8.07 6.76 4.05
C MET A 31 9.58 7.04 4.04
N ALA A 32 10.32 6.63 5.08
CA ALA A 32 11.77 6.86 5.10
C ALA A 32 12.48 6.02 4.03
N GLY A 33 12.12 4.75 3.88
CA GLY A 33 12.63 3.91 2.78
C GLY A 33 12.25 4.47 1.42
N LEU A 34 11.05 5.05 1.32
CA LEU A 34 10.58 5.65 0.08
C LEU A 34 11.35 6.92 -0.30
N VAL A 35 11.71 7.75 0.69
CA VAL A 35 12.59 8.91 0.49
C VAL A 35 13.98 8.46 0.04
N ASP A 36 14.55 7.40 0.64
CA ASP A 36 15.86 6.87 0.21
C ASP A 36 15.84 6.49 -1.29
N LEU A 37 14.77 5.80 -1.73
CA LEU A 37 14.61 5.47 -3.14
C LEU A 37 14.40 6.71 -4.01
N TYR A 38 13.60 7.68 -3.55
CA TYR A 38 13.38 8.94 -4.27
C TYR A 38 14.66 9.74 -4.47
N GLU A 39 15.54 9.79 -3.47
CA GLU A 39 16.85 10.43 -3.57
C GLU A 39 17.78 9.73 -4.57
N GLU A 40 17.62 8.41 -4.75
CA GLU A 40 18.37 7.60 -5.71
C GLU A 40 17.90 7.82 -7.16
N VAL A 41 16.59 7.83 -7.40
CA VAL A 41 16.01 7.71 -8.76
C VAL A 41 15.15 8.90 -9.19
N GLY A 42 14.71 9.75 -8.26
CA GLY A 42 13.73 10.81 -8.49
C GLY A 42 12.40 10.29 -9.03
N GLY A 43 11.69 11.14 -9.78
CA GLY A 43 10.45 10.74 -10.47
C GLY A 43 9.33 10.35 -9.52
N ASN A 44 8.60 9.28 -9.86
CA ASN A 44 7.48 8.81 -9.04
C ASN A 44 7.91 7.56 -8.28
N VAL A 45 7.71 7.52 -6.97
CA VAL A 45 8.03 6.34 -6.17
C VAL A 45 6.86 5.97 -5.25
N PHE A 46 6.67 4.68 -5.01
CA PHE A 46 5.68 4.22 -4.03
C PHE A 46 6.13 2.97 -3.26
N GLY A 47 5.53 2.75 -2.10
CA GLY A 47 5.76 1.55 -1.29
C GLY A 47 4.97 0.36 -1.84
N VAL A 48 5.60 -0.82 -1.80
CA VAL A 48 4.95 -2.08 -2.14
C VAL A 48 5.20 -3.14 -1.09
N GLU A 49 4.27 -4.06 -0.93
CA GLU A 49 4.39 -5.26 -0.12
C GLU A 49 3.97 -6.48 -0.91
N GLN A 50 4.40 -7.67 -0.47
CA GLN A 50 3.95 -8.91 -1.08
C GLN A 50 2.63 -9.35 -0.44
N CYS A 51 1.67 -9.74 -1.27
CA CYS A 51 0.47 -10.44 -0.84
C CYS A 51 0.54 -11.92 -1.23
N ALA A 52 -0.36 -12.73 -0.69
CA ALA A 52 -0.57 -14.07 -1.22
C ALA A 52 -1.10 -13.96 -2.66
N PRO A 53 -0.67 -14.81 -3.62
CA PRO A 53 -1.08 -14.68 -5.03
C PRO A 53 -2.60 -14.62 -5.25
N GLU A 54 -3.36 -15.34 -4.43
CA GLU A 54 -4.83 -15.35 -4.42
C GLU A 54 -5.48 -14.03 -3.98
N GLU A 55 -4.76 -13.18 -3.24
CA GLU A 55 -5.24 -11.90 -2.72
C GLU A 55 -5.02 -10.73 -3.70
N THR A 56 -4.34 -10.96 -4.83
CA THR A 56 -4.02 -9.93 -5.85
C THR A 56 -5.24 -9.17 -6.38
N SER A 57 -6.40 -9.81 -6.42
CA SER A 57 -7.67 -9.18 -6.84
C SER A 57 -8.21 -8.12 -5.87
N SER A 58 -7.58 -7.94 -4.70
CA SER A 58 -7.95 -6.92 -3.72
C SER A 58 -7.17 -5.62 -3.89
N TYR A 59 -6.10 -5.61 -4.68
CA TYR A 59 -5.12 -4.51 -4.69
C TYR A 59 -4.66 -4.10 -6.09
N GLY A 60 -4.06 -2.91 -6.20
CA GLY A 60 -3.26 -2.54 -7.37
C GLY A 60 -1.91 -3.26 -7.34
N VAL A 61 -1.60 -4.02 -8.38
CA VAL A 61 -0.41 -4.88 -8.51
C VAL A 61 0.53 -4.35 -9.58
N VAL A 62 1.83 -4.43 -9.34
CA VAL A 62 2.85 -3.84 -10.22
C VAL A 62 3.70 -4.89 -10.94
N ALA A 63 4.18 -4.56 -12.14
CA ALA A 63 5.18 -5.34 -12.87
C ALA A 63 6.60 -4.88 -12.48
N ILE A 64 7.50 -5.84 -12.32
CA ILE A 64 8.88 -5.61 -11.87
C ILE A 64 9.79 -5.40 -13.09
N GLY A 65 10.58 -4.33 -13.07
CA GLY A 65 11.64 -4.01 -14.03
C GLY A 65 13.04 -4.14 -13.44
N GLU A 66 13.94 -3.25 -13.83
CA GLU A 66 15.33 -3.25 -13.37
C GLU A 66 15.44 -3.05 -11.85
N SER A 67 16.35 -3.79 -11.22
CA SER A 67 16.65 -3.60 -9.79
C SER A 67 17.44 -2.31 -9.53
N LYS A 68 17.17 -1.69 -8.38
CA LYS A 68 17.85 -0.50 -7.83
C LYS A 68 18.37 -0.82 -6.43
N GLN A 69 19.14 0.06 -5.80
CA GLN A 69 19.67 -0.21 -4.46
C GLN A 69 18.54 -0.30 -3.42
N HIS A 70 17.57 0.61 -3.47
CA HIS A 70 16.47 0.66 -2.50
C HIS A 70 15.12 0.15 -3.04
N GLY A 71 15.10 -0.42 -4.24
CA GLY A 71 13.85 -0.81 -4.89
C GLY A 71 14.02 -1.39 -6.29
N PHE A 72 13.02 -1.17 -7.14
CA PHE A 72 13.04 -1.59 -8.54
C PHE A 72 12.21 -0.66 -9.42
N GLU A 73 12.52 -0.62 -10.71
CA GLU A 73 11.71 0.06 -11.72
C GLU A 73 10.37 -0.64 -11.90
N VAL A 74 9.30 0.14 -12.06
CA VAL A 74 7.96 -0.36 -12.34
C VAL A 74 7.68 -0.23 -13.82
N THR A 75 7.42 -1.35 -14.50
CA THR A 75 7.17 -1.39 -15.96
C THR A 75 5.69 -1.44 -16.31
N GLY A 76 4.82 -1.65 -15.32
CA GLY A 76 3.38 -1.75 -15.48
C GLY A 76 2.65 -1.77 -14.16
N MET A 77 1.37 -1.41 -14.18
CA MET A 77 0.49 -1.39 -13.01
C MET A 77 -0.91 -1.83 -13.45
N VAL A 78 -1.55 -2.68 -12.66
CA VAL A 78 -2.90 -3.19 -12.94
C VAL A 78 -3.72 -3.11 -11.66
N GLU A 79 -4.90 -2.47 -11.72
CA GLU A 79 -5.83 -2.39 -10.59
C GLU A 79 -6.62 -3.71 -10.47
N LYS A 80 -6.51 -4.38 -9.32
CA LYS A 80 -7.29 -5.57 -8.93
C LYS A 80 -7.30 -6.68 -10.00
N PRO A 81 -6.13 -7.12 -10.50
CA PRO A 81 -6.07 -8.19 -11.49
C PRO A 81 -6.58 -9.50 -10.90
N ALA A 82 -7.13 -10.37 -11.75
CA ALA A 82 -7.31 -11.76 -11.36
C ALA A 82 -5.93 -12.40 -11.07
N PRO A 83 -5.83 -13.38 -10.15
CA PRO A 83 -4.54 -14.01 -9.83
C PRO A 83 -3.76 -14.55 -11.02
N ALA A 84 -4.46 -15.04 -12.06
CA ALA A 84 -3.83 -15.55 -13.28
C ALA A 84 -3.26 -14.44 -14.19
N ASP A 85 -3.76 -13.22 -14.06
CA ASP A 85 -3.39 -12.05 -14.88
C ASP A 85 -2.46 -11.09 -14.12
N ALA A 86 -2.15 -11.38 -12.86
CA ALA A 86 -1.33 -10.53 -12.00
C ALA A 86 0.14 -10.54 -12.48
N PRO A 87 0.75 -9.38 -12.76
CA PRO A 87 2.12 -9.31 -13.26
C PRO A 87 3.18 -9.65 -12.20
N SER A 88 2.80 -9.62 -10.92
CA SER A 88 3.60 -10.08 -9.77
C SER A 88 2.66 -10.29 -8.57
N ASN A 89 3.21 -10.45 -7.36
CA ASN A 89 2.46 -10.39 -6.11
C ASN A 89 2.77 -9.13 -5.28
N TYR A 90 3.45 -8.13 -5.85
CA TYR A 90 3.69 -6.85 -5.20
C TYR A 90 2.51 -5.91 -5.39
N TYR A 91 1.90 -5.52 -4.27
CA TYR A 91 0.77 -4.61 -4.25
C TYR A 91 1.15 -3.23 -3.70
N LEU A 92 0.43 -2.19 -4.12
CA LEU A 92 0.57 -0.82 -3.63
C LEU A 92 0.14 -0.71 -2.17
N ASN A 93 1.06 -0.36 -1.26
CA ASN A 93 0.78 -0.38 0.18
C ASN A 93 0.20 0.95 0.74
N GLY A 94 -0.14 1.91 -0.12
CA GLY A 94 -0.75 3.18 0.28
C GLY A 94 0.23 4.28 0.71
N ARG A 95 1.49 4.22 0.26
CA ARG A 95 2.50 5.27 0.43
C ARG A 95 3.11 5.66 -0.91
N TYR A 96 3.12 6.95 -1.21
CA TYR A 96 3.57 7.47 -2.50
C TYR A 96 4.35 8.77 -2.34
N ILE A 97 5.31 9.00 -3.23
CA ILE A 97 5.85 10.31 -3.59
C ILE A 97 5.58 10.48 -5.09
N LEU A 98 4.75 11.45 -5.44
CA LEU A 98 4.28 11.65 -6.81
C LEU A 98 4.70 13.01 -7.35
N GLN A 99 4.91 13.06 -8.65
CA GLN A 99 5.20 14.28 -9.38
C GLN A 99 3.90 15.06 -9.65
N PRO A 100 3.94 16.40 -9.68
CA PRO A 100 2.74 17.25 -9.77
C PRO A 100 1.95 17.06 -11.07
N GLN A 101 2.56 16.53 -12.14
CA GLN A 101 1.87 16.24 -13.42
C GLN A 101 0.75 15.20 -13.26
N ILE A 102 0.71 14.45 -12.15
CA ILE A 102 -0.43 13.60 -11.82
C ILE A 102 -1.74 14.40 -11.70
N PHE A 103 -1.69 15.69 -11.30
CA PHE A 103 -2.90 16.50 -11.15
C PHE A 103 -3.59 16.79 -12.49
N GLU A 104 -2.83 17.00 -13.57
CA GLU A 104 -3.38 17.19 -14.93
C GLU A 104 -4.11 15.93 -15.41
N LEU A 105 -3.57 14.76 -15.07
CA LEU A 105 -4.20 13.47 -15.38
C LEU A 105 -5.48 13.28 -14.56
N LEU A 106 -5.45 13.62 -13.27
CA LEU A 106 -6.62 13.53 -12.39
C LEU A 106 -7.74 14.50 -12.78
N GLU A 107 -7.42 15.64 -13.39
CA GLU A 107 -8.39 16.63 -13.87
C GLU A 107 -9.23 16.10 -15.04
N SER A 108 -8.59 15.40 -15.97
CA SER A 108 -9.20 14.92 -17.22
C SER A 108 -9.66 13.45 -17.14
N GLN A 109 -9.50 12.81 -15.99
CA GLN A 109 -9.75 11.38 -15.86
C GLN A 109 -11.24 11.03 -15.75
N GLU A 110 -11.66 10.09 -16.60
CA GLU A 110 -12.95 9.43 -16.54
C GLU A 110 -13.06 8.44 -15.36
N ARG A 111 -14.28 8.06 -15.02
CA ARG A 111 -14.55 7.09 -13.95
C ARG A 111 -14.10 5.70 -14.40
N GLY A 112 -13.30 5.04 -13.56
CA GLY A 112 -12.80 3.68 -13.77
C GLY A 112 -13.54 2.65 -12.92
N ALA A 113 -12.78 1.76 -12.28
CA ALA A 113 -13.32 0.71 -11.41
C ALA A 113 -14.22 1.28 -10.32
N GLY A 114 -15.39 0.66 -10.11
CA GLY A 114 -16.37 1.09 -9.10
C GLY A 114 -17.07 2.42 -9.41
N ASN A 115 -16.98 2.93 -10.65
CA ASN A 115 -17.51 4.23 -11.05
C ASN A 115 -16.86 5.41 -10.31
N GLU A 116 -15.58 5.27 -9.94
CA GLU A 116 -14.78 6.27 -9.22
C GLU A 116 -13.57 6.74 -10.04
N ILE A 117 -13.04 7.93 -9.71
CA ILE A 117 -11.78 8.42 -10.30
C ILE A 117 -10.62 7.81 -9.50
N GLN A 118 -10.02 6.75 -10.05
CA GLN A 118 -8.95 5.98 -9.40
C GLN A 118 -7.56 6.60 -9.60
N LEU A 119 -6.76 6.68 -8.53
CA LEU A 119 -5.39 7.18 -8.64
C LEU A 119 -4.51 6.25 -9.50
N THR A 120 -4.71 4.92 -9.42
CA THR A 120 -3.95 3.92 -10.18
C THR A 120 -4.01 4.17 -11.68
N ASP A 121 -5.19 4.48 -12.22
CA ASP A 121 -5.34 4.75 -13.66
C ASP A 121 -4.56 6.00 -14.10
N SER A 122 -4.54 7.05 -13.26
CA SER A 122 -3.71 8.24 -13.52
C SER A 122 -2.22 7.91 -13.47
N MET A 123 -1.78 7.11 -12.50
CA MET A 123 -0.39 6.67 -12.41
C MET A 123 0.01 5.83 -13.62
N GLN A 124 -0.86 4.94 -14.10
CA GLN A 124 -0.61 4.14 -15.30
C GLN A 124 -0.44 5.01 -16.55
N LYS A 125 -1.22 6.09 -16.69
CA LYS A 125 -1.04 7.07 -17.77
C LYS A 125 0.25 7.87 -17.60
N LEU A 126 0.60 8.25 -16.37
CA LEU A 126 1.84 8.98 -16.08
C LEU A 126 3.08 8.13 -16.34
N LEU A 127 3.00 6.82 -16.08
CA LEU A 127 4.06 5.84 -16.31
C LEU A 127 4.54 5.83 -17.77
N GLN A 128 3.67 6.16 -18.73
CA GLN A 128 4.04 6.26 -20.14
C GLN A 128 4.91 7.48 -20.47
N LYS A 129 5.03 8.43 -19.52
CA LYS A 129 5.72 9.72 -19.71
C LYS A 129 6.87 9.92 -18.73
N GLN A 130 6.81 9.31 -17.55
CA GLN A 130 7.77 9.48 -16.47
C GLN A 130 8.09 8.14 -15.83
N PRO A 131 9.33 7.96 -15.32
CA PRO A 131 9.70 6.72 -14.64
C PRO A 131 8.95 6.57 -13.31
N PHE A 132 8.66 5.32 -12.97
CA PHE A 132 8.17 4.91 -11.66
C PHE A 132 9.09 3.86 -11.06
N HIS A 133 9.23 3.91 -9.74
CA HIS A 133 9.95 2.89 -8.98
C HIS A 133 9.16 2.49 -7.74
N ALA A 134 9.37 1.25 -7.30
CA ALA A 134 8.73 0.70 -6.12
C ALA A 134 9.77 0.36 -5.06
N GLN A 135 9.44 0.66 -3.81
CA GLN A 135 10.23 0.35 -2.62
C GLN A 135 9.56 -0.84 -1.89
N PRO A 136 10.17 -2.04 -1.85
CA PRO A 136 9.65 -3.16 -1.08
C PRO A 136 9.73 -2.87 0.43
N TYR A 137 8.59 -2.62 1.06
CA TYR A 137 8.55 -2.36 2.48
C TYR A 137 8.77 -3.66 3.26
N THR A 138 9.74 -3.64 4.17
CA THR A 138 10.13 -4.81 4.97
C THR A 138 9.44 -4.89 6.33
N GLY A 139 8.62 -3.88 6.67
CA GLY A 139 7.70 -3.95 7.78
C GLY A 139 6.41 -4.67 7.40
N ARG A 140 5.34 -4.38 8.14
CA ARG A 140 4.00 -4.90 7.89
C ARG A 140 3.01 -3.74 7.79
N THR A 141 2.20 -3.73 6.75
CA THR A 141 1.04 -2.83 6.66
C THR A 141 -0.26 -3.57 6.99
N PHE A 142 -1.13 -2.88 7.74
CA PHE A 142 -2.47 -3.33 8.06
C PHE A 142 -3.49 -2.47 7.32
N ASP A 143 -4.37 -3.11 6.53
CA ASP A 143 -5.53 -2.46 5.92
C ASP A 143 -6.64 -2.26 6.96
N CYS A 144 -6.65 -1.09 7.59
CA CYS A 144 -7.68 -0.67 8.53
C CYS A 144 -8.96 -0.14 7.85
N GLY A 145 -9.02 -0.12 6.51
CA GLY A 145 -10.24 0.13 5.75
C GLY A 145 -11.18 -1.08 5.79
N SER A 146 -10.62 -2.27 5.97
CA SER A 146 -11.37 -3.51 6.19
C SER A 146 -11.65 -3.78 7.68
N LYS A 147 -12.82 -4.38 7.98
CA LYS A 147 -13.16 -4.80 9.36
C LYS A 147 -12.15 -5.79 9.93
N ARG A 148 -11.68 -6.73 9.10
CA ARG A 148 -10.68 -7.74 9.48
C ARG A 148 -9.35 -7.07 9.83
N GLY A 149 -8.80 -6.28 8.90
CA GLY A 149 -7.50 -5.66 9.09
C GLY A 149 -7.48 -4.62 10.20
N PHE A 150 -8.60 -3.91 10.45
CA PHE A 150 -8.73 -3.03 11.62
C PHE A 150 -8.58 -3.79 12.95
N ILE A 151 -9.20 -4.97 13.09
CA ILE A 151 -9.09 -5.79 14.30
C ILE A 151 -7.67 -6.36 14.42
N GLU A 152 -7.10 -6.88 13.32
CA GLU A 152 -5.74 -7.41 13.30
C GLU A 152 -4.71 -6.35 13.70
N ALA A 153 -4.86 -5.12 13.22
CA ALA A 153 -4.01 -3.99 13.60
C ALA A 153 -4.09 -3.75 15.11
N ASN A 154 -5.29 -3.61 15.65
CA ASN A 154 -5.47 -3.35 17.08
C ASN A 154 -4.85 -4.45 17.95
N VAL A 155 -5.04 -5.72 17.60
CA VAL A 155 -4.43 -6.84 18.32
C VAL A 155 -2.90 -6.78 18.24
N ALA A 156 -2.34 -6.58 17.04
CA ALA A 156 -0.90 -6.52 16.84
C ALA A 156 -0.26 -5.35 17.61
N PHE A 157 -0.83 -4.16 17.51
CA PHE A 157 -0.33 -2.98 18.22
C PHE A 157 -0.49 -3.10 19.74
N ALA A 158 -1.57 -3.69 20.23
CA ALA A 158 -1.76 -3.93 21.66
C ALA A 158 -0.70 -4.90 22.21
N MET A 159 -0.37 -5.97 21.49
CA MET A 159 0.69 -6.91 21.88
C MET A 159 2.09 -6.30 21.91
N LEU A 160 2.34 -5.22 21.16
CA LEU A 160 3.63 -4.53 21.12
C LEU A 160 3.83 -3.56 22.29
N ARG A 161 2.79 -3.25 23.05
CA ARG A 161 2.85 -2.26 24.12
C ARG A 161 3.50 -2.82 25.38
N SER A 162 4.43 -2.07 25.97
CA SER A 162 5.12 -2.49 27.21
C SER A 162 4.22 -2.53 28.44
N ASP A 163 3.11 -1.79 28.44
CA ASP A 163 2.19 -1.67 29.59
C ASP A 163 1.03 -2.68 29.56
N MET A 164 0.79 -3.37 28.44
CA MET A 164 -0.34 -4.32 28.31
C MET A 164 -0.09 -5.52 27.40
N GLY A 165 1.04 -5.57 26.69
CA GLY A 165 1.28 -6.56 25.62
C GLY A 165 1.26 -8.00 26.13
N GLU A 166 1.82 -8.26 27.31
CA GLU A 166 1.83 -9.59 27.93
C GLU A 166 0.41 -10.05 28.31
N GLU A 167 -0.39 -9.17 28.93
CA GLU A 167 -1.78 -9.45 29.30
C GLU A 167 -2.66 -9.73 28.07
N ILE A 168 -2.48 -8.95 27.00
CA ILE A 168 -3.18 -9.14 25.73
C ILE A 168 -2.76 -10.44 25.06
N TYR A 169 -1.47 -10.76 25.06
CA TYR A 169 -0.96 -12.02 24.51
C TYR A 169 -1.61 -13.23 25.17
N HIS A 170 -1.67 -13.25 26.51
CA HIS A 170 -2.33 -14.31 27.25
C HIS A 170 -3.83 -14.39 26.94
N SER A 171 -4.51 -13.25 26.93
CA SER A 171 -5.94 -13.17 26.60
C SER A 171 -6.26 -13.73 25.22
N VAL A 172 -5.46 -13.37 24.19
CA VAL A 172 -5.64 -13.88 22.83
C VAL A 172 -5.37 -15.38 22.76
N LYS A 173 -4.34 -15.88 23.48
CA LYS A 173 -4.04 -17.31 23.53
C LYS A 173 -5.21 -18.13 24.10
N GLU A 174 -5.86 -17.64 25.15
CA GLU A 174 -7.05 -18.27 25.72
C GLU A 174 -8.24 -18.24 24.75
N LEU A 175 -8.47 -17.11 24.07
CA LEU A 175 -9.52 -17.00 23.06
C LEU A 175 -9.34 -18.02 21.92
N LEU A 176 -8.11 -18.22 21.44
CA LEU A 176 -7.79 -19.21 20.41
C LEU A 176 -8.07 -20.65 20.88
N ALA A 177 -7.60 -21.02 22.07
CA ALA A 177 -7.84 -22.36 22.63
C ALA A 177 -9.34 -22.67 22.79
N ASN A 178 -10.12 -21.67 23.20
CA ASN A 178 -11.57 -21.77 23.31
C ASN A 178 -12.27 -21.91 21.94
N HIS A 179 -11.79 -21.18 20.93
CA HIS A 179 -12.33 -21.28 19.58
C HIS A 179 -12.09 -22.67 18.97
N GLU A 180 -10.86 -23.19 19.04
CA GLU A 180 -10.52 -24.53 18.54
C GLU A 180 -11.35 -25.63 19.22
N SER A 181 -11.58 -25.51 20.53
CA SER A 181 -12.39 -26.46 21.29
C SER A 181 -13.85 -26.46 20.84
N LYS A 182 -14.42 -25.28 20.53
CA LYS A 182 -15.79 -25.16 20.00
C LYS A 182 -15.91 -25.69 18.57
N VAL A 183 -14.92 -25.45 17.72
CA VAL A 183 -14.88 -25.99 16.35
C VAL A 183 -14.80 -27.51 16.35
N LYS A 184 -14.02 -28.12 17.25
CA LYS A 184 -13.96 -29.59 17.40
C LYS A 184 -15.24 -30.22 17.94
N ALA A 185 -16.06 -29.45 18.65
CA ALA A 185 -17.31 -29.92 19.24
C ALA A 185 -18.53 -29.74 18.33
N ALA A 186 -18.41 -28.99 17.23
CA ALA A 186 -19.43 -28.74 16.22
C ALA A 186 -19.26 -29.69 15.02
#